data_AF-A0A5C8BGP7-F1
#
_entry.id   AF-A0A5C8BGP7-F1
#
_cell.length_a   1.000
_cell.length_b   1.000
_cell.length_c   1.000
_cell.angle_alpha   90.00
_cell.angle_beta   90.00
_cell.angle_gamma   90.00
#
_symmetry.space_group_name_H-M   'P 1'
#
loop_
_entity.id
_entity.type
_entity.pdbx_description
1 polymer ?
#
loop_
_entity_poly.entity_id
_entity_poly.type
_entity_poly.pdbx_seq_one_letter_code
_entity_poly.pdbx_strand_id
1 'polypeptide(L)'
;MKLNRNILIALLVSLITIADINAEECNYQQSVSSDFSYRDSLSQYSSPNYRDSWGPRPAHYPAPTIPSACDPIKWQQQRIVAVAEKYIGLPYKHHHIPGFDSGDGVGLDCSNFTSWVYNYGLGIKINSDITKQANTAGRMLAPDEPLQAGDLLFIRTMNDSRISHVVIYIDSGHIIDDHASGVKIREFKGWYKNHFAYARRLID
;
A
#
# COMPACT_ATOMS: atom_id res chain seq x y z
N MET A 1 35.37 51.71 -34.25
CA MET A 1 35.76 50.48 -33.53
C MET A 1 34.56 49.52 -33.58
N LYS A 2 34.74 48.38 -34.27
CA LYS A 2 33.87 47.18 -34.41
C LYS A 2 32.53 47.28 -35.19
N LEU A 3 32.56 46.64 -36.37
CA LEU A 3 31.44 46.06 -37.12
C LEU A 3 30.81 44.86 -36.38
N ASN A 4 29.54 44.55 -36.70
CA ASN A 4 28.96 43.21 -36.99
C ASN A 4 27.43 43.26 -36.78
N ARG A 5 26.54 42.56 -37.48
CA ARG A 5 26.56 41.62 -38.63
C ARG A 5 25.09 41.44 -39.05
N ASN A 6 24.82 41.33 -40.35
CA ASN A 6 23.55 40.81 -40.89
C ASN A 6 23.22 39.41 -40.32
N ILE A 7 21.94 39.04 -40.27
CA ILE A 7 21.39 37.73 -40.73
C ILE A 7 19.84 37.79 -40.75
N LEU A 8 19.26 37.58 -41.94
CA LEU A 8 17.88 37.15 -42.20
C LEU A 8 17.73 35.66 -41.86
N ILE A 9 16.69 35.23 -41.13
CA ILE A 9 16.13 33.85 -41.16
C ILE A 9 14.63 33.95 -40.81
N ALA A 10 13.73 33.99 -41.80
CA ALA A 10 12.95 32.88 -42.35
C ALA A 10 11.78 32.39 -41.47
N LEU A 11 10.55 32.64 -41.96
CA LEU A 11 9.32 31.98 -41.53
C LEU A 11 9.47 30.45 -41.65
N LEU A 12 9.13 29.73 -40.58
CA LEU A 12 8.70 28.34 -40.66
C LEU A 12 7.41 28.20 -39.86
N VAL A 13 6.33 28.02 -40.60
CA VAL A 13 5.02 27.60 -40.11
C VAL A 13 5.18 26.16 -39.64
N SER A 14 5.24 25.97 -38.33
CA SER A 14 5.03 24.66 -37.73
C SER A 14 3.53 24.47 -37.55
N LEU A 15 2.91 23.69 -38.44
CA LEU A 15 1.62 23.05 -38.14
C LEU A 15 1.81 22.23 -36.86
N ILE A 16 1.42 22.80 -35.73
CA ILE A 16 1.12 21.99 -34.55
C ILE A 16 -0.16 21.26 -34.91
N THR A 17 0.02 20.02 -35.32
CA THR A 17 -1.05 19.02 -35.38
C THR A 17 -1.83 19.06 -34.08
N ILE A 18 -3.15 19.25 -34.21
CA ILE A 18 -4.12 18.92 -33.17
C ILE A 18 -4.02 17.40 -32.98
N ALA A 19 -3.08 16.98 -32.15
CA ALA A 19 -2.95 15.62 -31.66
C ALA A 19 -3.09 15.70 -30.14
N ASP A 20 -4.19 15.13 -29.66
CA ASP A 20 -4.43 14.65 -28.30
C ASP A 20 -4.58 15.68 -27.18
N ILE A 21 -5.71 16.38 -27.22
CA ILE A 21 -6.26 17.15 -26.09
C ILE A 21 -7.08 16.25 -25.12
N ASN A 22 -6.90 14.91 -25.14
CA ASN A 22 -7.82 13.96 -24.47
C ASN A 22 -7.16 12.84 -23.64
N ALA A 23 -5.92 13.00 -23.19
CA ALA A 23 -5.36 12.13 -22.15
C ALA A 23 -4.79 12.98 -21.02
N GLU A 24 -5.67 13.48 -20.14
CA GLU A 24 -5.26 13.92 -18.81
C GLU A 24 -4.61 12.71 -18.11
N GLU A 25 -3.29 12.69 -18.05
CA GLU A 25 -2.52 11.68 -17.34
C GLU A 25 -2.97 11.62 -15.88
N CYS A 26 -3.41 10.45 -15.41
CA CYS A 26 -3.73 10.24 -14.00
C CYS A 26 -2.56 10.68 -13.10
N ASN A 27 -2.74 11.74 -12.32
CA ASN A 27 -1.79 12.10 -11.27
C ASN A 27 -1.95 11.12 -10.09
N TYR A 28 -1.24 9.98 -10.15
CA TYR A 28 -1.31 8.95 -9.12
C TYR A 28 -0.96 9.49 -7.74
N GLN A 29 0.11 10.28 -7.60
CA GLN A 29 0.56 10.78 -6.30
C GLN A 29 -0.51 11.59 -5.55
N GLN A 30 -1.23 12.47 -6.25
CA GLN A 30 -2.29 13.28 -5.65
C GLN A 30 -3.61 12.51 -5.51
N SER A 31 -3.98 11.75 -6.55
CA SER A 31 -5.30 11.11 -6.57
C SER A 31 -5.45 10.01 -5.51
N VAL A 32 -4.39 9.21 -5.27
CA VAL A 32 -4.45 8.08 -4.32
C VAL A 32 -4.57 8.51 -2.86
N SER A 33 -4.29 9.77 -2.55
CA SER A 33 -4.34 10.32 -1.18
C SER A 33 -5.44 11.38 -0.98
N SER A 34 -6.18 11.72 -2.04
CA SER A 34 -7.15 12.82 -2.07
C SER A 34 -8.25 12.77 -1.01
N ASP A 35 -8.64 11.58 -0.55
CA ASP A 35 -9.71 11.37 0.45
C ASP A 35 -9.18 11.03 1.84
N PHE A 36 -7.87 11.09 2.10
CA PHE A 36 -7.29 10.67 3.37
C PHE A 36 -7.81 11.49 4.55
N SER A 37 -7.93 12.81 4.42
CA SER A 37 -8.46 13.65 5.50
C SER A 37 -9.90 13.29 5.88
N TYR A 38 -10.72 12.91 4.89
CA TYR A 38 -12.07 12.41 5.16
C TYR A 38 -12.03 11.07 5.90
N ARG A 39 -11.19 10.12 5.45
CA ARG A 39 -11.05 8.81 6.10
C ARG A 39 -10.51 8.90 7.53
N ASP A 40 -9.58 9.82 7.79
CA ASP A 40 -9.04 10.08 9.12
C ASP A 40 -10.13 10.58 10.11
N SER A 41 -11.22 11.16 9.60
CA SER A 41 -12.36 11.58 10.43
C SER A 41 -13.34 10.45 10.79
N LEU A 42 -13.22 9.28 10.14
CA LEU A 42 -14.08 8.13 10.40
C LEU A 42 -13.63 7.36 11.65
N SER A 43 -14.58 6.73 12.34
CA SER A 43 -14.25 5.84 13.45
C SER A 43 -13.36 4.69 12.96
N GLN A 44 -12.30 4.40 13.70
CA GLN A 44 -11.37 3.32 13.36
C GLN A 44 -11.90 1.93 13.73
N TYR A 45 -12.77 1.84 14.74
CA TYR A 45 -13.34 0.60 15.23
C TYR A 45 -14.85 0.71 15.45
N SER A 46 -15.52 -0.42 15.31
CA SER A 46 -16.96 -0.57 15.58
C SER A 46 -17.24 -1.00 17.02
N SER A 47 -16.27 -1.65 17.66
CA SER A 47 -16.36 -2.05 19.07
C SER A 47 -14.95 -2.17 19.66
N PRO A 48 -14.71 -1.59 20.85
CA PRO A 48 -13.45 -1.76 21.56
C PRO A 48 -13.33 -3.13 22.24
N ASN A 49 -14.39 -3.95 22.27
CA ASN A 49 -14.34 -5.28 22.88
C ASN A 49 -13.65 -6.28 21.95
N TYR A 50 -12.40 -6.64 22.27
CA TYR A 50 -11.56 -7.53 21.47
C TYR A 50 -11.24 -8.88 22.12
N ARG A 51 -11.92 -9.25 23.23
CA ARG A 51 -11.61 -10.48 23.98
C ARG A 51 -11.63 -11.77 23.15
N ASP A 52 -12.38 -11.77 22.05
CA ASP A 52 -12.51 -12.91 21.12
C ASP A 52 -11.94 -12.60 19.72
N SER A 53 -11.15 -11.54 19.56
CA SER A 53 -10.57 -11.13 18.28
C SER A 53 -9.10 -10.74 18.39
N TRP A 54 -8.39 -10.78 17.26
CA TRP A 54 -6.98 -10.40 17.15
C TRP A 54 -6.83 -8.86 17.11
N GLY A 55 -7.33 -8.20 18.16
CA GLY A 55 -7.44 -6.74 18.29
C GLY A 55 -8.87 -6.18 18.13
N PRO A 56 -9.07 -4.86 18.30
CA PRO A 56 -10.37 -4.21 18.15
C PRO A 56 -11.02 -4.51 16.80
N ARG A 57 -12.36 -4.57 16.76
CA ARG A 57 -13.07 -4.87 15.51
C ARG A 57 -13.02 -3.65 14.58
N PRO A 58 -12.28 -3.69 13.46
CA PRO A 58 -12.10 -2.51 12.62
C PRO A 58 -13.45 -2.10 12.01
N ALA A 59 -13.69 -0.79 11.98
CA ALA A 59 -14.80 -0.22 11.22
C ALA A 59 -14.64 -0.58 9.74
N HIS A 60 -15.75 -0.61 8.98
CA HIS A 60 -15.67 -0.80 7.53
C HIS A 60 -15.53 0.56 6.87
N TYR A 61 -14.39 0.80 6.24
CA TYR A 61 -14.16 2.01 5.46
C TYR A 61 -14.84 1.89 4.08
N PRO A 62 -15.40 2.98 3.55
CA PRO A 62 -16.02 2.95 2.23
C PRO A 62 -14.99 2.69 1.13
N ALA A 63 -15.38 1.97 0.07
CA ALA A 63 -14.56 1.88 -1.12
C ALA A 63 -14.36 3.28 -1.75
N PRO A 64 -13.14 3.65 -2.16
CA PRO A 64 -12.89 4.96 -2.78
C PRO A 64 -13.50 5.03 -4.19
N THR A 65 -13.76 6.26 -4.64
CA THR A 65 -14.04 6.52 -6.06
C THR A 65 -12.72 6.65 -6.81
N ILE A 66 -12.53 5.83 -7.84
CA ILE A 66 -11.34 5.88 -8.69
C ILE A 66 -11.59 6.93 -9.79
N PRO A 67 -10.68 7.90 -10.02
CA PRO A 67 -10.84 8.85 -11.12
C PRO A 67 -10.89 8.13 -12.47
N SER A 68 -11.81 8.53 -13.34
CA SER A 68 -12.03 7.88 -14.64
C SER A 68 -10.83 7.93 -15.59
N ALA A 69 -9.91 8.88 -15.38
CA ALA A 69 -8.67 9.00 -16.14
C ALA A 69 -7.56 8.04 -15.67
N CYS A 70 -7.76 7.34 -14.54
CA CYS A 70 -6.78 6.41 -13.99
C CYS A 70 -7.05 4.97 -14.44
N ASP A 71 -5.98 4.22 -14.68
CA ASP A 71 -6.08 2.76 -14.73
C ASP A 71 -6.47 2.26 -13.32
N PRO A 72 -7.60 1.55 -13.17
CA PRO A 72 -8.14 1.24 -11.85
C PRO A 72 -7.22 0.31 -11.06
N ILE A 73 -6.61 -0.68 -11.71
CA ILE A 73 -5.73 -1.66 -11.05
C ILE A 73 -4.46 -0.97 -10.55
N LYS A 74 -3.78 -0.24 -11.42
CA LYS A 74 -2.59 0.54 -11.06
C LYS A 74 -2.91 1.55 -9.98
N TRP A 75 -4.06 2.22 -10.04
CA TRP A 75 -4.47 3.20 -9.03
C TRP A 75 -4.65 2.55 -7.65
N GLN A 76 -5.34 1.41 -7.59
CA GLN A 76 -5.53 0.67 -6.35
C GLN A 76 -4.21 0.17 -5.76
N GLN A 77 -3.31 -0.35 -6.59
CA GLN A 77 -1.97 -0.80 -6.18
C GLN A 77 -1.15 0.35 -5.57
N GLN A 78 -1.06 1.48 -6.28
CA GLN A 78 -0.35 2.66 -5.80
C GLN A 78 -0.99 3.22 -4.51
N ARG A 79 -2.32 3.14 -4.40
CA ARG A 79 -3.02 3.56 -3.20
C ARG A 79 -2.70 2.71 -1.98
N ILE A 80 -2.62 1.38 -2.12
CA ILE A 80 -2.23 0.51 -1.01
C ILE A 80 -0.83 0.88 -0.50
N VAL A 81 0.11 1.16 -1.40
CA VAL A 81 1.45 1.64 -1.02
C VAL A 81 1.37 3.00 -0.32
N ALA A 82 0.67 3.99 -0.88
CA ALA A 82 0.52 5.31 -0.28
C ALA A 82 -0.14 5.28 1.11
N VAL A 83 -1.13 4.40 1.30
CA VAL A 83 -1.75 4.18 2.61
C VAL A 83 -0.76 3.53 3.57
N ALA A 84 0.02 2.54 3.13
CA ALA A 84 1.04 1.91 3.95
C ALA A 84 2.10 2.93 4.43
N GLU A 85 2.56 3.80 3.54
CA GLU A 85 3.55 4.85 3.82
C GLU A 85 3.04 5.89 4.83
N LYS A 86 1.73 6.22 4.82
CA LYS A 86 1.11 7.13 5.80
C LYS A 86 1.36 6.70 7.25
N TYR A 87 1.54 5.41 7.52
CA TYR A 87 1.73 4.87 8.87
C TYR A 87 3.20 4.70 9.26
N ILE A 88 4.17 5.08 8.42
CA ILE A 88 5.59 5.02 8.76
C ILE A 88 5.85 5.74 10.09
N GLY A 89 6.56 5.06 10.99
CA GLY A 89 6.88 5.56 12.33
C GLY A 89 5.88 5.17 13.42
N LEU A 90 4.72 4.61 13.07
CA LEU A 90 3.83 4.00 14.06
C LEU A 90 4.56 2.80 14.73
N PRO A 91 4.60 2.70 16.06
CA PRO A 91 5.33 1.65 16.76
C PRO A 91 4.62 0.29 16.64
N TYR A 92 5.40 -0.77 16.80
CA TYR A 92 4.89 -2.14 16.81
C TYR A 92 4.08 -2.42 18.08
N LYS A 93 2.86 -2.94 17.91
CA LYS A 93 1.98 -3.35 19.00
C LYS A 93 1.09 -4.51 18.58
N HIS A 94 1.22 -5.63 19.29
CA HIS A 94 0.37 -6.81 19.10
C HIS A 94 -1.12 -6.50 19.30
N HIS A 95 -1.95 -7.00 18.40
CA HIS A 95 -3.42 -7.00 18.52
C HIS A 95 -4.02 -5.60 18.65
N HIS A 96 -3.48 -4.62 17.91
CA HIS A 96 -3.94 -3.23 17.91
C HIS A 96 -4.33 -2.75 16.51
N ILE A 97 -4.99 -1.59 16.47
CA ILE A 97 -5.19 -0.75 15.28
C ILE A 97 -4.63 0.65 15.60
N PRO A 98 -4.34 1.51 14.61
CA PRO A 98 -3.43 2.65 14.81
C PRO A 98 -3.81 3.65 15.88
N GLY A 99 -5.10 3.95 16.05
CA GLY A 99 -5.60 4.91 17.04
C GLY A 99 -6.21 4.28 18.28
N PHE A 100 -6.13 2.95 18.42
CA PHE A 100 -6.62 2.29 19.62
C PHE A 100 -5.55 2.32 20.71
N ASP A 101 -5.86 2.97 21.83
CA ASP A 101 -5.04 2.99 23.03
C ASP A 101 -5.87 2.45 24.20
N SER A 102 -5.46 1.30 24.73
CA SER A 102 -6.07 0.67 25.90
C SER A 102 -5.34 0.98 27.21
N GLY A 103 -4.41 1.96 27.19
CA GLY A 103 -3.53 2.32 28.31
C GLY A 103 -2.08 1.88 28.12
N ASP A 104 -1.79 1.07 27.10
CA ASP A 104 -0.45 0.56 26.80
C ASP A 104 0.17 1.16 25.52
N GLY A 105 -0.41 2.26 25.01
CA GLY A 105 0.03 2.96 23.81
C GLY A 105 -0.55 2.39 22.51
N VAL A 106 -0.40 3.17 21.44
CA VAL A 106 -0.88 2.85 20.09
C VAL A 106 0.10 1.94 19.33
N GLY A 107 -0.36 1.27 18.27
CA GLY A 107 0.51 0.59 17.32
C GLY A 107 -0.18 -0.46 16.45
N LEU A 108 0.61 -1.23 15.71
CA LEU A 108 0.16 -2.33 14.85
C LEU A 108 1.10 -3.55 14.95
N ASP A 109 0.59 -4.74 14.68
CA ASP A 109 1.44 -5.89 14.32
C ASP A 109 1.37 -6.12 12.81
N CYS A 110 2.18 -7.04 12.28
CA CYS A 110 2.31 -7.20 10.83
C CYS A 110 1.00 -7.51 10.11
N SER A 111 0.18 -8.41 10.65
CA SER A 111 -1.08 -8.80 10.03
C SER A 111 -2.24 -7.84 10.33
N ASN A 112 -2.21 -7.12 11.46
CA ASN A 112 -3.10 -5.97 11.66
C ASN A 112 -2.73 -4.81 10.73
N PHE A 113 -1.45 -4.56 10.47
CA PHE A 113 -1.00 -3.51 9.56
C PHE A 113 -1.51 -3.74 8.14
N THR A 114 -1.31 -4.93 7.58
CA THR A 114 -1.82 -5.26 6.24
C THR A 114 -3.34 -5.21 6.18
N SER A 115 -4.03 -5.76 7.19
CA SER A 115 -5.50 -5.71 7.27
C SER A 115 -6.03 -4.27 7.33
N TRP A 116 -5.36 -3.42 8.12
CA TRP A 116 -5.67 -2.02 8.26
C TRP A 116 -5.46 -1.25 6.95
N VAL A 117 -4.31 -1.42 6.30
CA VAL A 117 -3.99 -0.74 5.04
C VAL A 117 -5.02 -1.06 3.95
N TYR A 118 -5.41 -2.32 3.81
CA TYR A 118 -6.40 -2.74 2.81
C TYR A 118 -7.81 -2.23 3.12
N ASN A 119 -8.22 -2.25 4.38
CA ASN A 119 -9.52 -1.72 4.79
C ASN A 119 -9.55 -0.19 4.65
N TYR A 120 -8.59 0.53 5.22
CA TYR A 120 -8.50 1.98 5.11
C TYR A 120 -8.42 2.43 3.64
N GLY A 121 -7.58 1.77 2.84
CA GLY A 121 -7.34 2.16 1.46
C GLY A 121 -8.52 1.88 0.54
N LEU A 122 -9.01 0.64 0.53
CA LEU A 122 -9.94 0.16 -0.49
C LEU A 122 -11.27 -0.34 0.07
N GLY A 123 -11.46 -0.33 1.39
CA GLY A 123 -12.61 -0.97 2.04
C GLY A 123 -12.56 -2.50 1.98
N ILE A 124 -11.40 -3.08 1.67
CA ILE A 124 -11.22 -4.54 1.59
C ILE A 124 -10.88 -5.07 2.98
N LYS A 125 -11.77 -5.90 3.54
CA LYS A 125 -11.55 -6.54 4.84
C LYS A 125 -10.90 -7.90 4.68
N ILE A 126 -9.69 -8.04 5.24
CA ILE A 126 -9.00 -9.31 5.39
C ILE A 126 -8.80 -9.67 6.85
N ASN A 127 -8.56 -10.95 7.12
CA ASN A 127 -8.31 -11.43 8.47
C ASN A 127 -7.04 -10.78 9.06
N SER A 128 -7.06 -10.39 10.34
CA SER A 128 -5.90 -9.82 11.03
C SER A 128 -5.05 -10.85 11.76
N ASP A 129 -5.49 -12.11 11.86
CA ASP A 129 -4.66 -13.23 12.28
C ASP A 129 -3.76 -13.68 11.12
N ILE A 130 -2.44 -13.68 11.32
CA ILE A 130 -1.46 -14.00 10.28
C ILE A 130 -1.67 -15.37 9.64
N THR A 131 -2.03 -16.39 10.41
CA THR A 131 -2.24 -17.76 9.90
C THR A 131 -3.47 -17.80 9.01
N LYS A 132 -4.56 -17.15 9.43
CA LYS A 132 -5.77 -17.05 8.60
C LYS A 132 -5.53 -16.18 7.38
N GLN A 133 -4.85 -15.05 7.54
CA GLN A 133 -4.53 -14.12 6.45
C GLN A 133 -3.72 -14.81 5.35
N ALA A 134 -2.69 -15.58 5.73
CA ALA A 134 -1.86 -16.38 4.83
C ALA A 134 -2.64 -17.47 4.06
N ASN A 135 -3.81 -17.88 4.56
CA ASN A 135 -4.64 -18.89 3.92
C ASN A 135 -5.82 -18.32 3.13
N THR A 136 -6.25 -17.08 3.40
CA THR A 136 -7.55 -16.57 2.93
C THR A 136 -7.50 -15.21 2.25
N ALA A 137 -6.42 -14.44 2.36
CA ALA A 137 -6.32 -13.14 1.69
C ALA A 137 -6.21 -13.33 0.17
N GLY A 138 -7.14 -12.77 -0.60
CA GLY A 138 -7.09 -12.77 -2.07
C GLY A 138 -6.79 -14.14 -2.71
N ARG A 139 -6.24 -14.11 -3.92
CA ARG A 139 -5.73 -15.32 -4.59
C ARG A 139 -4.25 -15.53 -4.30
N MET A 140 -3.83 -16.79 -4.26
CA MET A 140 -2.42 -17.15 -4.19
C MET A 140 -1.79 -17.02 -5.59
N LEU A 141 -0.59 -16.44 -5.66
CA LEU A 141 0.17 -16.32 -6.90
C LEU A 141 0.83 -17.64 -7.28
N ALA A 142 0.96 -17.88 -8.58
CA ALA A 142 1.82 -18.95 -9.07
C ALA A 142 3.31 -18.59 -8.81
N PRO A 143 4.21 -19.58 -8.65
CA PRO A 143 5.61 -19.31 -8.33
C PRO A 143 6.37 -18.40 -9.32
N ASP A 144 5.97 -18.41 -10.58
CA ASP A 144 6.56 -17.64 -11.69
C ASP A 144 5.80 -16.35 -12.03
N GLU A 145 4.70 -16.08 -11.33
CA GLU A 145 3.93 -14.87 -11.56
C GLU A 145 4.66 -13.63 -11.00
N PRO A 146 4.79 -12.54 -11.78
CA PRO A 146 5.48 -11.34 -11.31
C PRO A 146 4.71 -10.68 -10.17
N LEU A 147 5.44 -10.32 -9.11
CA LEU A 147 4.92 -9.54 -8.00
C LEU A 147 4.53 -8.13 -8.46
N GLN A 148 3.47 -7.59 -7.87
CA GLN A 148 2.95 -6.25 -8.15
C GLN A 148 2.77 -5.49 -6.84
N ALA A 149 2.88 -4.16 -6.91
CA ALA A 149 2.74 -3.29 -5.75
C ALA A 149 1.42 -3.56 -5.01
N GLY A 150 1.50 -3.73 -3.70
CA GLY A 150 0.37 -4.11 -2.86
C GLY A 150 0.28 -5.61 -2.55
N ASP A 151 0.94 -6.49 -3.30
CA ASP A 151 0.92 -7.94 -3.01
C ASP A 151 1.37 -8.22 -1.57
N LEU A 152 0.67 -9.15 -0.91
CA LEU A 152 1.03 -9.61 0.42
C LEU A 152 2.02 -10.76 0.31
N LEU A 153 3.23 -10.56 0.83
CA LEU A 153 4.28 -11.56 0.87
C LEU A 153 4.31 -12.19 2.25
N PHE A 154 4.11 -13.50 2.33
CA PHE A 154 4.14 -14.24 3.59
C PHE A 154 5.51 -14.84 3.83
N ILE A 155 6.07 -14.58 5.02
CA ILE A 155 7.45 -14.93 5.39
C ILE A 155 7.42 -15.96 6.52
N ARG A 156 8.24 -16.99 6.40
CA ARG A 156 8.38 -18.04 7.42
C ARG A 156 9.28 -17.60 8.58
N THR A 157 9.20 -18.32 9.68
CA THR A 157 10.18 -18.27 10.76
C THR A 157 11.59 -18.60 10.23
N MET A 158 12.64 -18.18 10.95
CA MET A 158 14.05 -18.46 10.59
C MET A 158 14.38 -19.95 10.35
N ASN A 159 13.61 -20.86 10.93
CA ASN A 159 13.76 -22.31 10.75
C ASN A 159 12.73 -22.91 9.78
N ASP A 160 12.02 -22.07 9.02
CA ASP A 160 10.99 -22.44 8.04
C ASP A 160 9.79 -23.25 8.58
N SER A 161 9.62 -23.35 9.91
CA SER A 161 8.58 -24.18 10.52
C SER A 161 7.14 -23.71 10.29
N ARG A 162 6.90 -22.40 10.14
CA ARG A 162 5.56 -21.83 9.91
C ARG A 162 5.64 -20.42 9.32
N ILE A 163 4.53 -19.91 8.79
CA ILE A 163 4.36 -18.48 8.51
C ILE A 163 4.37 -17.71 9.83
N SER A 164 5.19 -16.68 9.91
CA SER A 164 5.29 -15.82 11.10
C SER A 164 5.13 -14.34 10.82
N HIS A 165 5.18 -13.94 9.55
CA HIS A 165 5.20 -12.52 9.19
C HIS A 165 4.59 -12.28 7.81
N VAL A 166 4.12 -11.06 7.60
CA VAL A 166 3.57 -10.60 6.33
C VAL A 166 4.07 -9.18 6.05
N VAL A 167 4.41 -8.92 4.80
CA VAL A 167 4.83 -7.60 4.33
C VAL A 167 4.03 -7.22 3.08
N ILE A 168 3.93 -5.93 2.78
CA ILE A 168 3.38 -5.42 1.52
C ILE A 168 4.54 -5.20 0.54
N TYR A 169 4.45 -5.77 -0.65
CA TYR A 169 5.41 -5.53 -1.72
C TYR A 169 5.25 -4.11 -2.29
N ILE A 170 6.36 -3.39 -2.44
CA ILE A 170 6.40 -2.08 -3.11
C ILE A 170 6.98 -2.27 -4.51
N ASP A 171 8.20 -2.81 -4.59
CA ASP A 171 8.94 -3.04 -5.82
C ASP A 171 10.05 -4.10 -5.61
N SER A 172 10.85 -4.36 -6.65
CA SER A 172 11.89 -5.39 -6.65
C SER A 172 12.91 -5.31 -5.51
N GLY A 173 13.14 -4.12 -4.97
CA GLY A 173 14.09 -3.86 -3.89
C GLY A 173 13.42 -3.58 -2.55
N HIS A 174 12.11 -3.28 -2.51
CA HIS A 174 11.47 -2.70 -1.34
C HIS A 174 10.16 -3.38 -0.94
N ILE A 175 9.98 -3.47 0.37
CA ILE A 175 8.77 -3.91 1.05
C ILE A 175 8.43 -2.93 2.17
N ILE A 176 7.19 -2.93 2.65
CA ILE A 176 6.78 -2.22 3.86
C ILE A 176 6.04 -3.16 4.80
N ASP A 177 6.38 -3.09 6.08
CA ASP A 177 5.75 -3.88 7.14
C ASP A 177 5.70 -3.10 8.44
N ASP A 178 5.01 -3.67 9.44
CA ASP A 178 5.26 -3.38 10.84
C ASP A 178 6.04 -4.53 11.49
N HIS A 179 7.25 -4.26 11.94
CA HIS A 179 8.10 -5.25 12.62
C HIS A 179 9.07 -4.58 13.58
N ALA A 180 9.07 -5.05 14.84
CA ALA A 180 9.94 -4.63 15.94
C ALA A 180 9.95 -3.11 16.17
N SER A 181 10.72 -2.37 15.38
CA SER A 181 10.85 -0.91 15.45
C SER A 181 9.70 -0.12 14.80
N GLY A 182 8.54 -0.74 14.60
CA GLY A 182 7.38 -0.11 13.96
C GLY A 182 7.34 -0.21 12.43
N VAL A 183 6.39 0.52 11.85
CA VAL A 183 6.11 0.58 10.41
C VAL A 183 7.25 1.25 9.65
N LYS A 184 7.86 0.53 8.70
CA LYS A 184 9.00 1.03 7.89
C LYS A 184 9.05 0.40 6.51
N ILE A 185 9.53 1.17 5.54
CA ILE A 185 10.07 0.62 4.29
C ILE A 185 11.38 -0.10 4.62
N ARG A 186 11.55 -1.29 4.05
CA ARG A 186 12.74 -2.12 4.19
C ARG A 186 13.18 -2.64 2.85
N GLU A 187 14.46 -2.94 2.76
CA GLU A 187 14.98 -3.67 1.62
C GLU A 187 14.47 -5.12 1.63
N PHE A 188 14.03 -5.60 0.47
CA PHE A 188 13.62 -6.98 0.27
C PHE A 188 14.83 -7.91 0.15
N LYS A 189 15.48 -8.16 1.29
CA LYS A 189 16.70 -8.97 1.42
C LYS A 189 16.74 -9.72 2.76
N GLY A 190 17.78 -10.55 2.96
CA GLY A 190 18.01 -11.25 4.22
C GLY A 190 16.82 -12.14 4.59
N TRP A 191 16.36 -12.08 5.85
CA TRP A 191 15.24 -12.91 6.33
C TRP A 191 13.98 -12.79 5.45
N TYR A 192 13.61 -11.57 5.06
CA TYR A 192 12.43 -11.34 4.21
C TYR A 192 12.48 -12.11 2.89
N LYS A 193 13.65 -12.12 2.24
CA LYS A 193 13.82 -12.79 0.95
C LYS A 193 14.12 -14.28 1.08
N ASN A 194 14.96 -14.64 2.06
CA ASN A 194 15.42 -16.02 2.25
C ASN A 194 14.31 -16.95 2.77
N HIS A 195 13.33 -16.39 3.50
CA HIS A 195 12.20 -17.14 4.07
C HIS A 195 10.86 -16.75 3.44
N PHE A 196 10.89 -16.11 2.27
CA PHE A 196 9.68 -15.84 1.48
C PHE A 196 9.00 -17.17 1.12
N ALA A 197 7.72 -17.31 1.48
CA ALA A 197 6.96 -18.54 1.26
C ALA A 197 6.17 -18.50 -0.05
N TYR A 198 5.29 -17.50 -0.17
CA TYR A 198 4.40 -17.29 -1.29
C TYR A 198 3.75 -15.91 -1.16
N ALA A 199 3.20 -15.42 -2.27
CA ALA A 199 2.49 -14.15 -2.33
C ALA A 199 0.98 -14.36 -2.53
N ARG A 200 0.20 -13.38 -2.07
CA ARG A 200 -1.24 -13.27 -2.35
C ARG A 200 -1.59 -11.89 -2.88
N ARG A 201 -2.47 -11.85 -3.88
CA ARG A 201 -2.94 -10.63 -4.53
C ARG A 201 -4.42 -10.43 -4.32
N LEU A 202 -4.77 -9.18 -4.02
CA LEU A 202 -6.13 -8.73 -3.72
C LEU A 202 -6.69 -7.77 -4.78
N ILE A 203 -5.82 -7.30 -5.69
CA ILE A 203 -6.13 -6.31 -6.72
C ILE A 203 -5.71 -6.92 -8.06
N ASP A 204 -6.69 -7.28 -8.89
CA ASP A 204 -6.55 -7.86 -10.23
C ASP A 204 -7.61 -7.28 -11.17
#